data_AF-A0A2M7YIA9-F1
#
_entry.id   AF-A0A2M7YIA9-F1
#
_cell.length_a   1.000
_cell.length_b   1.000
_cell.length_c   1.000
_cell.angle_alpha   90.00
_cell.angle_beta   90.00
_cell.angle_gamma   90.00
#
_symmetry.space_group_name_H-M   'P 1'
#
loop_
_entity.id
_entity.type
_entity.pdbx_description
1 polymer ?
#
loop_
_entity_poly.entity_id
_entity_poly.type
_entity_poly.pdbx_seq_one_letter_code
_entity_poly.pdbx_strand_id
1 'polypeptide(L)'
;MKFAEMLSLIEKGKADGIISWHPDRLARNSVDGGKIIHFVDRGLIKSLKFPTFWFEPTPQGLFMLNIAFGQSKYFVDSLRENVKRGLRQKIRNGVWPGWAPVGYLNNPKTRIIDVDKNKAPKVKKLFEIYATGEYTLKSLANWCKEKNLRGNLNKEIAVSNIQKILQNIFYIGLMKYRGEIFEGQHEPLISKKLFDKCQEVMAKRGKV
;
A
#
# COMPACT_ATOMS: atom_id res chain seq x y z
N MET A 1 -16.05 20.76 1.81
CA MET A 1 -17.36 20.32 1.27
C MET A 1 -17.16 19.04 0.48
N LYS A 2 -17.89 17.97 0.81
CA LYS A 2 -17.83 16.70 0.07
C LYS A 2 -18.63 16.81 -1.23
N PHE A 3 -18.26 16.07 -2.27
CA PHE A 3 -18.93 16.07 -3.59
C PHE A 3 -20.45 15.85 -3.49
N ALA A 4 -20.89 14.90 -2.66
CA ALA A 4 -22.31 14.62 -2.44
C ALA A 4 -23.06 15.78 -1.75
N GLU A 5 -22.41 16.49 -0.82
CA GLU A 5 -22.99 17.67 -0.17
C GLU A 5 -23.19 18.81 -1.18
N MET A 6 -22.20 19.02 -2.05
CA MET A 6 -22.27 20.02 -3.12
C MET A 6 -23.44 19.75 -4.06
N LEU A 7 -23.59 18.51 -4.55
CA LEU A 7 -24.71 18.15 -5.43
C LEU A 7 -26.07 18.31 -4.72
N SER A 8 -26.16 17.96 -3.44
CA SER A 8 -27.40 18.13 -2.68
C SER A 8 -27.79 19.60 -2.53
N LEU A 9 -26.83 20.52 -2.41
CA LEU A 9 -27.13 21.95 -2.35
C LEU A 9 -27.74 22.46 -3.65
N ILE A 10 -27.27 21.93 -4.79
CA ILE A 10 -27.78 22.28 -6.11
C ILE A 10 -29.19 21.72 -6.31
N GLU A 11 -29.42 20.45 -5.95
CA GLU A 11 -30.77 19.85 -6.00
C GLU A 11 -31.78 20.58 -5.10
N LYS A 12 -31.33 21.10 -3.95
CA LYS A 12 -32.15 21.89 -3.03
C LYS A 12 -32.32 23.35 -3.44
N GLY A 13 -31.75 23.77 -4.58
CA GLY A 13 -31.79 25.16 -5.04
C GLY A 13 -31.03 26.14 -4.15
N LYS A 14 -30.14 25.66 -3.28
CA LYS A 14 -29.29 26.50 -2.41
C LYS A 14 -28.03 27.00 -3.12
N ALA A 15 -27.75 26.48 -4.31
CA ALA A 15 -26.64 26.89 -5.17
C ALA A 15 -27.04 26.73 -6.64
N ASP A 16 -26.66 27.71 -7.47
CA ASP A 16 -26.99 27.73 -8.90
C ASP A 16 -25.83 27.29 -9.81
N GLY A 17 -24.63 27.13 -9.26
CA GLY A 17 -23.45 26.89 -10.08
C GLY A 17 -22.28 26.27 -9.34
N ILE A 18 -21.30 25.83 -10.13
CA ILE A 18 -20.08 25.18 -9.67
C ILE A 18 -18.88 25.87 -10.31
N ILE A 19 -17.87 26.16 -9.50
CA ILE A 19 -16.55 26.57 -9.95
C ILE A 19 -15.56 25.49 -9.53
N SER A 20 -14.79 24.98 -10.49
CA SER A 20 -13.72 24.01 -10.24
C SER A 20 -12.48 24.41 -11.02
N TRP A 21 -11.29 24.09 -10.52
CA TRP A 21 -10.05 24.41 -11.22
C TRP A 21 -10.00 23.79 -12.62
N HIS A 22 -10.38 22.52 -12.73
CA HIS A 22 -10.37 21.72 -13.96
C HIS A 22 -11.40 20.56 -13.82
N PRO A 23 -11.91 19.97 -14.92
CA PRO A 23 -12.86 18.85 -14.86
C PRO A 23 -12.40 17.64 -14.03
N ASP A 24 -11.12 17.28 -14.08
CA ASP A 24 -10.52 16.18 -13.28
C ASP A 24 -10.67 16.35 -11.75
N ARG A 25 -10.83 17.60 -11.28
CA ARG A 25 -11.06 17.94 -9.87
C ARG A 25 -12.54 17.93 -9.49
N LEU A 26 -13.40 18.02 -10.49
CA LEU A 26 -14.84 18.03 -10.28
C LEU A 26 -15.42 16.60 -10.23
N ALA A 27 -15.00 15.71 -11.14
CA ALA A 27 -15.38 14.30 -11.09
C ALA A 27 -14.21 13.37 -11.42
N ARG A 28 -13.98 12.38 -10.55
CA ARG A 28 -12.89 11.40 -10.69
C ARG A 28 -13.36 10.03 -11.17
N ASN A 29 -14.67 9.83 -11.34
CA ASN A 29 -15.25 8.60 -11.86
C ASN A 29 -16.39 8.92 -12.85
N SER A 30 -16.74 7.92 -13.65
CA SER A 30 -17.74 8.04 -14.71
C SER A 30 -19.16 8.28 -14.17
N VAL A 31 -19.45 7.87 -12.93
CA VAL A 31 -20.78 8.05 -12.31
C VAL A 31 -20.98 9.50 -11.91
N ASP A 32 -20.02 10.07 -11.19
CA ASP A 32 -20.05 11.45 -10.73
C ASP A 32 -20.01 12.44 -11.91
N GLY A 33 -19.18 12.16 -12.92
CA GLY A 33 -19.14 12.95 -14.14
C GLY A 33 -20.46 12.93 -14.90
N GLY A 34 -21.09 11.75 -15.00
CA GLY A 34 -22.41 11.59 -15.60
C GLY A 34 -23.49 12.38 -14.87
N LYS A 35 -23.47 12.43 -13.53
CA LYS A 35 -24.41 13.23 -12.74
C LYS A 35 -24.28 14.72 -13.00
N ILE A 36 -23.05 15.23 -13.10
CA ILE A 36 -22.83 16.65 -13.41
C ILE A 36 -23.34 16.99 -14.81
N ILE A 37 -23.04 16.15 -15.80
CA ILE A 37 -23.55 16.33 -17.17
C ILE A 37 -25.08 16.34 -17.15
N HIS A 38 -25.71 15.39 -16.45
CA HIS A 38 -27.17 15.34 -16.30
C HIS A 38 -27.73 16.60 -15.63
N PHE A 39 -27.06 17.14 -14.62
CA PHE A 39 -27.52 18.34 -13.91
C PHE A 39 -27.37 19.61 -14.76
N VAL A 40 -26.33 19.70 -15.60
CA VAL A 40 -26.21 20.79 -16.56
C VAL A 40 -27.28 20.67 -17.64
N ASP A 41 -27.49 19.47 -18.19
CA ASP A 41 -28.49 19.20 -19.23
C ASP A 41 -29.93 19.49 -18.76
N ARG A 42 -30.24 19.16 -17.50
CA ARG A 42 -31.52 19.48 -16.85
C ARG A 42 -31.66 20.94 -16.42
N GLY A 43 -30.63 21.78 -16.59
CA GLY A 43 -30.62 23.18 -16.17
C GLY A 43 -30.57 23.39 -14.65
N LEU A 44 -30.27 22.34 -13.87
CA LEU A 44 -30.07 22.44 -12.42
C LEU A 44 -28.77 23.17 -12.09
N ILE A 45 -27.71 22.92 -12.87
CA ILE A 45 -26.48 23.71 -12.83
C ILE A 45 -26.60 24.79 -13.90
N LYS A 46 -26.85 26.03 -13.47
CA LYS A 46 -26.99 27.20 -14.36
C LYS A 46 -25.63 27.75 -14.81
N SER A 47 -24.60 27.59 -13.98
CA SER A 47 -23.25 28.06 -14.30
C SER A 47 -22.20 27.03 -13.88
N LEU A 48 -21.42 26.55 -14.85
CA LEU A 48 -20.27 25.70 -14.61
C LEU A 48 -19.04 26.36 -15.25
N LYS A 49 -18.03 26.68 -14.43
CA LYS A 49 -16.83 27.39 -14.89
C LYS A 49 -15.55 26.71 -14.43
N PHE A 50 -14.56 26.72 -15.31
CA PHE A 50 -13.20 26.27 -15.02
C PHE A 50 -12.18 27.32 -15.49
N PRO A 51 -11.19 27.70 -14.67
CA PRO A 51 -10.10 28.56 -15.09
C PRO A 51 -9.19 27.95 -16.17
N THR A 52 -9.07 26.62 -16.20
CA THR A 52 -8.11 25.91 -17.08
C THR A 52 -8.78 25.11 -18.20
N PHE A 53 -10.10 25.16 -18.30
CA PHE A 53 -10.87 24.40 -19.29
C PHE A 53 -12.06 25.22 -19.78
N TRP A 54 -12.15 25.41 -21.09
CA TRP A 54 -13.29 26.12 -21.67
C TRP A 54 -14.52 25.23 -21.71
N PHE A 55 -15.63 25.68 -21.11
CA PHE A 55 -16.89 24.96 -21.09
C PHE A 55 -18.07 25.90 -21.31
N GLU A 56 -18.97 25.48 -22.19
CA GLU A 56 -20.29 26.07 -22.40
C GLU A 56 -21.36 24.97 -22.41
N PRO A 57 -22.59 25.24 -21.92
CA PRO A 57 -23.67 24.26 -21.85
C PRO A 57 -24.35 24.04 -23.22
N THR A 58 -23.54 23.72 -24.24
CA THR A 58 -24.00 23.31 -25.58
C THR A 58 -23.86 21.79 -25.73
N PRO A 59 -24.54 21.14 -26.68
CA PRO A 59 -24.35 19.70 -26.95
C PRO A 59 -22.87 19.33 -27.16
N GLN A 60 -22.13 20.17 -27.86
CA GLN A 60 -20.69 20.03 -28.10
C GLN A 60 -19.88 20.19 -26.80
N GLY A 61 -20.23 21.18 -25.96
CA GLY A 61 -19.57 21.39 -24.67
C GLY A 61 -19.83 20.25 -23.68
N LEU A 62 -21.05 19.71 -23.62
CA LEU A 62 -21.39 18.53 -22.81
C LEU A 62 -20.62 17.29 -23.28
N PHE A 63 -20.49 17.10 -24.60
CA PHE A 63 -19.66 16.02 -25.16
C PHE A 63 -18.18 16.18 -24.78
N MET A 64 -17.60 17.38 -24.94
CA MET A 64 -16.22 17.66 -24.53
C MET A 64 -16.00 17.47 -23.02
N LEU A 65 -16.96 17.87 -22.20
CA LEU A 65 -16.90 17.65 -20.75
C LEU A 65 -16.91 16.14 -20.42
N ASN A 66 -17.71 15.34 -21.13
CA ASN A 66 -17.72 13.88 -20.98
C ASN A 66 -16.36 13.27 -21.32
N ILE A 67 -15.77 13.66 -22.45
CA ILE A 67 -14.43 13.24 -22.86
C ILE A 67 -13.38 13.62 -21.81
N ALA A 68 -13.44 14.85 -21.26
CA ALA A 68 -12.52 15.31 -20.23
C ALA A 68 -12.62 14.47 -18.93
N PHE A 69 -13.83 14.14 -18.48
CA PHE A 69 -14.03 13.22 -17.36
C PHE A 69 -13.51 11.81 -17.67
N GLY A 70 -13.73 11.32 -18.89
CA GLY A 70 -13.22 10.02 -19.36
C GLY A 70 -11.69 9.97 -19.37
N GLN A 71 -11.03 10.99 -19.89
CA GLN A 71 -9.57 11.12 -19.91
C GLN A 71 -8.98 11.12 -18.50
N SER A 72 -9.63 11.81 -17.56
CA SER A 72 -9.21 11.85 -16.15
C SER A 72 -9.22 10.46 -15.51
N LYS A 73 -10.28 9.68 -15.77
CA LYS A 73 -10.39 8.28 -15.30
C LYS A 73 -9.31 7.41 -15.93
N TYR A 74 -9.14 7.50 -17.26
CA TYR A 74 -8.11 6.77 -17.99
C TYR A 74 -6.71 7.07 -17.44
N PHE A 75 -6.39 8.33 -17.18
CA PHE A 75 -5.08 8.72 -16.64
C PHE A 75 -4.82 8.06 -15.27
N VAL A 76 -5.80 8.09 -14.38
CA VAL A 76 -5.69 7.46 -13.04
C VAL A 76 -5.52 5.95 -13.15
N ASP A 77 -6.30 5.29 -14.01
CA ASP A 77 -6.23 3.84 -14.20
C ASP A 77 -4.92 3.41 -14.89
N SER A 78 -4.48 4.16 -15.91
CA SER A 78 -3.20 3.95 -16.58
C SER A 78 -2.03 4.13 -15.62
N LEU A 79 -2.04 5.18 -14.77
CA LEU A 79 -1.03 5.37 -13.73
C LEU A 79 -1.00 4.19 -12.75
N ARG A 80 -2.17 3.70 -12.33
CA ARG A 80 -2.28 2.52 -11.46
C ARG A 80 -1.67 1.29 -12.12
N GLU A 81 -1.96 1.03 -13.39
CA GLU A 81 -1.37 -0.10 -14.13
C GLU A 81 0.14 0.05 -14.31
N ASN A 82 0.63 1.25 -14.59
CA ASN A 82 2.06 1.54 -14.67
C ASN A 82 2.77 1.28 -13.34
N VAL A 83 2.19 1.69 -12.21
CA VAL A 83 2.72 1.39 -10.87
C VAL A 83 2.72 -0.11 -10.61
N LYS A 84 1.62 -0.82 -10.90
CA LYS A 84 1.56 -2.29 -10.76
C LYS A 84 2.62 -2.98 -11.60
N ARG A 85 2.82 -2.54 -12.85
CA ARG A 85 3.85 -3.05 -13.75
C ARG A 85 5.25 -2.83 -13.18
N GLY A 86 5.54 -1.63 -12.68
CA GLY A 86 6.82 -1.33 -12.03
C GLY A 86 7.09 -2.18 -10.79
N LEU A 87 6.07 -2.40 -9.95
CA LEU A 87 6.18 -3.28 -8.78
C LEU A 87 6.42 -4.74 -9.18
N ARG A 88 5.69 -5.24 -10.19
CA ARG A 88 5.90 -6.59 -10.74
C ARG A 88 7.31 -6.76 -11.31
N GLN A 89 7.82 -5.75 -12.02
CA GLN A 89 9.18 -5.80 -12.56
C GLN A 89 10.22 -5.88 -11.45
N LYS A 90 10.07 -5.10 -10.36
CA LYS A 90 10.96 -5.20 -9.20
C LYS A 90 10.96 -6.59 -8.58
N ILE A 91 9.79 -7.18 -8.39
CA ILE A 91 9.65 -8.54 -7.84
C ILE A 91 10.28 -9.58 -8.78
N ARG A 92 10.09 -9.47 -10.10
CA ARG A 92 10.75 -10.33 -11.10
C ARG A 92 12.27 -10.21 -11.07
N ASN A 93 12.78 -9.02 -10.81
CA ASN A 93 14.20 -8.79 -10.61
C ASN A 93 14.68 -9.21 -9.20
N GLY A 94 13.84 -9.83 -8.38
CA GLY A 94 14.19 -10.25 -7.02
C GLY A 94 14.38 -9.10 -6.01
N VAL A 95 13.92 -7.89 -6.33
CA VAL A 95 14.03 -6.70 -5.47
C VAL A 95 12.70 -6.44 -4.74
N TRP A 96 12.76 -6.36 -3.41
CA TRP A 96 11.59 -6.06 -2.59
C TRP A 96 11.12 -4.60 -2.77
N PRO A 97 9.87 -4.35 -3.16
CA PRO A 97 9.40 -2.99 -3.40
C PRO A 97 8.87 -2.27 -2.14
N GLY A 98 8.74 -2.99 -1.02
CA GLY A 98 8.09 -2.51 0.19
C GLY A 98 9.06 -2.05 1.28
N TRP A 99 8.53 -1.94 2.50
CA TRP A 99 9.37 -1.74 3.68
C TRP A 99 10.14 -3.03 4.01
N ALA A 100 11.44 -2.89 4.23
CA ALA A 100 12.29 -3.98 4.70
C ALA A 100 11.76 -4.56 6.02
N PRO A 101 11.79 -5.90 6.22
CA PRO A 101 11.52 -6.51 7.52
C PRO A 101 12.56 -6.10 8.59
N VAL A 102 12.26 -6.38 9.86
CA VAL A 102 13.19 -6.10 10.97
C VAL A 102 14.46 -6.92 10.79
N GLY A 103 15.64 -6.31 10.95
CA GLY A 103 16.93 -6.94 10.62
C GLY A 103 17.46 -6.57 9.24
N TYR A 104 16.68 -5.85 8.44
CA TYR A 104 17.04 -5.32 7.14
C TYR A 104 16.76 -3.81 7.05
N LEU A 105 17.42 -3.14 6.11
CA LEU A 105 17.28 -1.72 5.82
C LEU A 105 17.00 -1.49 4.34
N ASN A 106 16.10 -0.53 4.05
CA ASN A 106 15.92 -0.04 2.70
C ASN A 106 17.06 0.92 2.36
N ASN A 107 17.91 0.59 1.38
CA ASN A 107 18.96 1.48 0.93
C ASN A 107 18.41 2.49 -0.10
N PRO A 108 18.37 3.80 0.20
CA PRO A 108 17.82 4.79 -0.72
C PRO A 108 18.68 5.01 -1.97
N LYS A 109 19.97 4.69 -1.92
CA LYS A 109 20.92 4.86 -3.04
C LYS A 109 20.81 3.72 -4.05
N THR A 110 20.94 2.49 -3.58
CA THR A 110 20.89 1.29 -4.44
C THR A 110 19.47 0.84 -4.73
N ARG A 111 18.48 1.28 -3.94
CA ARG A 111 17.08 0.84 -3.97
C ARG A 111 16.93 -0.68 -3.75
N ILE A 112 17.89 -1.28 -3.05
CA ILE A 112 17.95 -2.69 -2.65
C ILE A 112 17.76 -2.78 -1.11
N ILE A 113 17.54 -3.99 -0.63
CA ILE A 113 17.45 -4.33 0.79
C ILE A 113 18.83 -4.77 1.30
N ASP A 114 19.38 -4.02 2.23
CA ASP A 114 20.65 -4.33 2.88
C ASP A 114 20.42 -4.94 4.26
N VAL A 115 21.41 -5.68 4.76
CA VAL A 115 21.41 -6.24 6.11
C VAL A 115 21.69 -5.15 7.15
N ASP A 116 20.84 -5.04 8.17
CA ASP A 116 21.09 -4.17 9.32
C ASP A 116 22.14 -4.81 10.23
N LYS A 117 23.39 -4.31 10.21
CA LYS A 117 24.49 -4.88 11.02
C LYS A 117 24.19 -4.96 12.52
N ASN A 118 23.34 -4.07 13.05
CA ASN A 118 23.01 -4.04 14.47
C ASN A 118 21.82 -4.96 14.81
N LYS A 119 20.80 -4.99 13.96
CA LYS A 119 19.58 -5.78 14.22
C LYS A 119 19.66 -7.21 13.71
N ALA A 120 20.35 -7.46 12.59
CA ALA A 120 20.40 -8.77 11.97
C ALA A 120 20.93 -9.88 12.89
N PRO A 121 22.03 -9.70 13.66
CA PRO A 121 22.48 -10.72 14.60
C PRO A 121 21.44 -11.02 15.69
N LYS A 122 20.73 -9.99 16.16
CA LYS A 122 19.67 -10.14 17.17
C LYS A 122 18.46 -10.89 16.61
N VAL A 123 18.08 -10.62 15.36
CA VAL A 123 17.01 -11.35 14.67
C VAL A 123 17.41 -12.80 14.46
N LYS A 124 18.64 -13.09 14.01
CA LYS A 124 19.13 -14.47 13.89
C LYS A 124 19.06 -15.20 15.23
N LYS A 125 19.49 -14.53 16.32
CA LYS A 125 19.41 -15.10 17.67
C LYS A 125 17.97 -15.33 18.13
N LEU A 126 17.03 -14.46 17.76
CA LEU A 126 15.61 -14.64 18.03
C LEU A 126 15.08 -15.96 17.44
N PHE A 127 15.45 -16.27 16.19
CA PHE A 127 15.09 -17.54 15.54
C PHE A 127 15.74 -18.74 16.24
N GLU A 128 17.02 -18.66 16.59
CA GLU A 128 17.72 -19.71 17.33
C GLU A 128 17.05 -20.03 18.68
N ILE A 129 16.69 -19.00 19.45
CA ILE A 129 16.03 -19.14 20.75
C ILE A 129 14.65 -19.75 20.59
N TYR A 130 13.86 -19.32 19.59
CA TYR A 130 12.54 -19.90 19.36
C TYR A 130 12.62 -21.37 18.92
N ALA A 131 13.63 -21.71 18.11
CA ALA A 131 13.86 -23.05 17.61
C ALA A 131 14.23 -24.08 18.70
N THR A 132 14.54 -23.66 19.93
CA THR A 132 14.70 -24.60 21.06
C THR A 132 13.35 -25.18 21.52
N GLY A 133 12.25 -24.47 21.28
CA GLY A 133 10.93 -24.87 21.72
C GLY A 133 10.64 -24.57 23.19
N GLU A 134 11.56 -23.94 23.93
CA GLU A 134 11.38 -23.62 25.36
C GLU A 134 10.70 -22.25 25.55
N TYR A 135 10.89 -21.33 24.61
CA TYR A 135 10.44 -19.94 24.74
C TYR A 135 9.04 -19.72 24.15
N THR A 136 8.19 -19.00 24.87
CA THR A 136 6.91 -18.50 24.38
C THR A 136 7.07 -17.22 23.57
N LEU A 137 6.08 -16.86 22.75
CA LEU A 137 6.09 -15.59 22.03
C LEU A 137 6.15 -14.39 22.99
N LYS A 138 5.56 -14.51 24.18
CA LYS A 138 5.61 -13.47 25.22
C LYS A 138 7.02 -13.32 25.81
N SER A 139 7.70 -14.43 26.12
CA SER A 139 9.09 -14.38 26.60
C SER A 139 10.04 -13.83 25.53
N LEU A 140 9.79 -14.12 24.25
CA LEU A 140 10.55 -13.52 23.15
C LEU A 140 10.34 -12.00 23.03
N ALA A 141 9.16 -11.49 23.37
CA ALA A 141 8.92 -10.04 23.38
C ALA A 141 9.72 -9.35 24.49
N ASN A 142 9.78 -9.96 25.67
CA ASN A 142 10.62 -9.48 26.76
C ASN A 142 12.10 -9.53 26.36
N TRP A 143 12.56 -10.62 25.76
CA TRP A 143 13.93 -10.75 25.26
C TRP A 143 14.26 -9.67 24.20
N CYS A 144 13.34 -9.39 23.27
CA CYS A 144 13.51 -8.31 22.30
C CYS A 144 13.70 -6.95 23.01
N LYS A 145 12.93 -6.70 24.07
CA LYS A 145 13.02 -5.48 24.86
C LYS A 145 14.35 -5.36 25.59
N GLU A 146 14.78 -6.42 26.27
CA GLU A 146 16.06 -6.51 26.99
C GLU A 146 17.26 -6.32 26.07
N LYS A 147 17.24 -6.93 24.88
CA LYS A 147 18.31 -6.78 23.88
C LYS A 147 18.19 -5.53 23.01
N ASN A 148 17.24 -4.65 23.33
CA ASN A 148 16.94 -3.43 22.58
C ASN A 148 16.77 -3.69 21.08
N LEU A 149 16.09 -4.79 20.74
CA LEU A 149 15.65 -5.11 19.38
C LEU A 149 14.30 -4.45 19.14
N ARG A 150 14.32 -3.36 18.37
CA ARG A 150 13.14 -2.56 18.03
C ARG A 150 12.80 -2.67 16.54
N GLY A 151 11.54 -2.44 16.22
CA GLY A 151 11.08 -2.37 14.84
C GLY A 151 11.80 -1.27 14.04
N ASN A 152 11.56 -1.22 12.72
CA ASN A 152 12.23 -0.24 11.86
C ASN A 152 11.81 1.22 12.13
N LEU A 153 10.67 1.42 12.81
CA LEU A 153 10.20 2.71 13.31
C LEU A 153 10.56 2.97 14.79
N ASN A 154 11.56 2.26 15.34
CA ASN A 154 12.00 2.34 16.74
C ASN A 154 10.93 2.03 17.82
N LYS A 155 9.82 1.42 17.41
CA LYS A 155 8.78 0.92 18.33
C LYS A 155 9.15 -0.45 18.90
N GLU A 156 8.67 -0.73 20.11
CA GLU A 156 8.77 -2.06 20.72
C GLU A 156 8.04 -3.10 19.84
N ILE A 157 8.58 -4.32 19.79
CA ILE A 157 8.02 -5.40 18.98
C ILE A 157 6.94 -6.11 19.81
N ALA A 158 5.68 -5.89 19.46
CA ALA A 158 4.55 -6.59 20.07
C ALA A 158 4.60 -8.11 19.78
N VAL A 159 4.00 -8.90 20.66
CA VAL A 159 3.93 -10.38 20.56
C VAL A 159 3.41 -10.85 19.20
N SER A 160 2.36 -10.20 18.67
CA SER A 160 1.79 -10.51 17.36
C SER A 160 2.76 -10.25 16.20
N ASN A 161 3.64 -9.25 16.34
CA ASN A 161 4.67 -8.97 15.36
C ASN A 161 5.82 -9.98 15.42
N ILE A 162 6.12 -10.57 16.59
CA ILE A 162 7.12 -11.63 16.71
C ILE A 162 6.67 -12.87 15.95
N GLN A 163 5.40 -13.26 16.10
CA GLN A 163 4.85 -14.36 15.32
C GLN A 163 4.98 -14.10 13.81
N LYS A 164 4.64 -12.89 13.36
CA LYS A 164 4.82 -12.48 11.95
C LYS A 164 6.28 -12.53 11.51
N ILE A 165 7.23 -12.13 12.35
CA ILE A 165 8.67 -12.22 12.07
C ILE A 165 9.07 -13.68 11.87
N LEU A 166 8.70 -14.55 12.81
CA LEU A 166 9.05 -15.98 12.80
C LEU A 166 8.44 -16.74 11.62
N GLN A 167 7.31 -16.30 11.08
CA GLN A 167 6.65 -16.89 9.90
C GLN A 167 7.09 -16.26 8.57
N ASN A 168 7.91 -15.20 8.60
CA ASN A 168 8.24 -14.47 7.39
C ASN A 168 9.33 -15.18 6.58
N ILE A 169 8.95 -15.72 5.41
CA ILE A 169 9.89 -16.37 4.48
C ILE A 169 10.97 -15.44 3.93
N PHE A 170 10.85 -14.11 4.14
CA PHE A 170 11.89 -13.15 3.78
C PHE A 170 13.24 -13.46 4.43
N TYR A 171 13.25 -14.01 5.65
CA TYR A 171 14.49 -14.32 6.36
C TYR A 171 15.29 -15.47 5.74
N ILE A 172 14.66 -16.29 4.88
CA ILE A 172 15.31 -17.39 4.14
C ILE A 172 15.57 -17.03 2.67
N GLY A 173 15.52 -15.75 2.29
CA GLY A 173 15.82 -15.30 0.93
C GLY A 173 14.62 -15.34 -0.03
N LEU A 174 13.41 -15.61 0.45
CA LEU A 174 12.21 -15.71 -0.38
C LEU A 174 11.27 -14.52 -0.16
N MET A 175 10.60 -14.05 -1.20
CA MET A 175 9.66 -12.94 -1.14
C MET A 175 8.25 -13.42 -1.46
N LYS A 176 7.30 -13.19 -0.55
CA LYS A 176 5.88 -13.42 -0.81
C LYS A 176 5.21 -12.15 -1.32
N TYR A 177 4.74 -12.15 -2.56
CA TYR A 177 4.03 -11.02 -3.15
C TYR A 177 2.72 -11.48 -3.80
N ARG A 178 1.59 -10.94 -3.32
CA ARG A 178 0.23 -11.27 -3.81
C ARG A 178 -0.11 -12.77 -3.83
N GLY A 179 0.45 -13.53 -2.89
CA GLY A 179 0.18 -14.98 -2.77
C GLY A 179 1.23 -15.86 -3.45
N GLU A 180 1.98 -15.32 -4.39
CA GLU A 180 3.09 -16.00 -5.07
C GLU A 180 4.41 -15.83 -4.31
N ILE A 181 5.31 -16.81 -4.44
CA ILE A 181 6.63 -16.81 -3.83
C ILE A 181 7.68 -16.62 -4.92
N PHE A 182 8.61 -15.71 -4.68
CA PHE A 182 9.71 -15.36 -5.59
C PHE A 182 11.05 -15.45 -4.86
N GLU A 183 12.12 -15.68 -5.60
CA GLU A 183 13.48 -15.59 -5.05
C GLU A 183 13.89 -14.12 -4.89
N GLY A 184 14.42 -13.78 -3.72
CA GLY A 184 14.94 -12.45 -3.41
C GLY A 184 16.45 -12.36 -3.64
N GLN A 185 16.91 -11.19 -4.08
CA GLN A 185 18.34 -10.88 -4.18
C GLN A 185 18.99 -10.52 -2.84
N HIS A 186 18.18 -10.30 -1.80
CA HIS A 186 18.67 -9.92 -0.48
C HIS A 186 19.33 -11.10 0.23
N GLU A 187 20.29 -10.80 1.10
CA GLU A 187 20.99 -11.83 1.86
C GLU A 187 20.05 -12.49 2.90
N PRO A 188 19.93 -13.83 2.93
CA PRO A 188 19.14 -14.53 3.94
C PRO A 188 19.81 -14.43 5.32
N LEU A 189 19.06 -14.04 6.35
CA LEU A 189 19.60 -13.98 7.73
C LEU A 189 19.68 -15.36 8.40
N ILE A 190 18.82 -16.30 7.98
CA ILE A 190 18.71 -17.63 8.58
C ILE A 190 18.68 -18.70 7.49
N SER A 191 19.09 -19.91 7.85
CA SER A 191 18.96 -21.07 6.98
C SER A 191 17.52 -21.58 6.94
N LYS A 192 17.15 -22.19 5.81
CA LYS A 192 15.85 -22.87 5.66
C LYS A 192 15.60 -23.89 6.77
N LYS A 193 16.63 -24.67 7.16
CA LYS A 193 16.57 -25.64 8.26
C LYS A 193 16.17 -25.00 9.59
N LEU A 194 16.71 -23.82 9.93
CA LEU A 194 16.36 -23.12 11.17
C LEU A 194 14.92 -22.59 11.12
N PHE A 195 14.51 -22.06 9.96
CA PHE A 195 13.14 -21.58 9.75
C PHE A 195 12.11 -22.71 9.86
N ASP A 196 12.36 -23.85 9.21
CA ASP A 196 11.47 -25.01 9.24
C ASP A 196 11.30 -25.53 10.68
N LYS A 197 12.39 -25.60 11.46
CA LYS A 197 12.34 -25.96 12.88
C LYS A 197 11.47 -24.99 13.70
N CYS A 198 11.52 -23.69 13.39
CA CYS A 198 10.63 -22.70 14.02
C CYS A 198 9.16 -22.95 13.66
N GLN A 199 8.86 -23.29 12.40
CA GLN A 199 7.48 -23.60 11.98
C GLN A 199 6.96 -24.87 12.67
N GLU A 200 7.78 -25.90 12.84
CA GLU A 200 7.42 -27.12 13.57
C GLU A 200 7.06 -26.83 15.03
N VAL A 201 7.90 -26.04 15.73
CA VAL A 201 7.63 -25.62 17.12
C VAL A 201 6.31 -24.85 17.20
N MET A 202 6.05 -23.97 16.23
CA MET A 202 4.83 -23.18 16.19
C MET A 202 3.59 -24.04 15.93
N ALA A 203 3.68 -25.01 15.01
CA ALA A 203 2.60 -25.94 14.70
C ALA A 203 2.27 -26.85 15.89
N LYS A 204 3.28 -27.32 16.64
CA LYS A 204 3.07 -28.11 17.87
C LYS A 204 2.31 -27.33 18.93
N ARG A 205 2.64 -26.05 19.12
CA ARG A 205 2.00 -25.19 20.13
C ARG A 205 0.60 -24.72 19.73
N GLY A 206 0.29 -24.65 18.44
CA GLY A 206 -1.05 -24.27 17.94
C GLY A 206 -2.06 -25.41 17.88
N LYS A 207 -1.63 -26.67 18.12
CA LYS A 207 -2.50 -27.85 18.23
C LYS A 207 -2.93 -28.16 19.67
N VAL A 208 -2.49 -27.35 20.64
CA VAL A 208 -2.86 -27.39 22.06
C VAL A 208 -3.90 -26.31 22.29
#